data_AF-A0A959W3I6-F1
#
_entry.id   AF-A0A959W3I6-F1
#
_cell.length_a   1.000
_cell.length_b   1.000
_cell.length_c   1.000
_cell.angle_alpha   90.00
_cell.angle_beta   90.00
_cell.angle_gamma   90.00
#
_symmetry.space_group_name_H-M   'P 1'
#
loop_
_entity.id
_entity.type
_entity.pdbx_description
1 polymer ?
#
loop_
_entity_poly.entity_id
_entity_poly.type
_entity_poly.pdbx_seq_one_letter_code
_entity_poly.pdbx_strand_id
1 'polypeptide(L)'
;MAVALLMCLGLTGKAQASSVSCSGTINPTTEGHAEEELAYAIKCDEDIKGYSITSNRELAYFGTETVVFGTDGEVAEGESFGCEGSIPSWGIGCQGKMTAGNTVESSIGTSESLCEAAVQPKFWVTALTYQDVKGTPTPFVSEPYLLRIKPCAVLNPTKKAMAKRDKVCSKVKSAKSRKARAAARKRCKAAIKAVKKLKAS
;
A
#
# COMPACT_ATOMS: atom_id res chain seq x y z
N MET A 1 20.35 -42.44 47.44
CA MET A 1 19.68 -41.13 47.62
C MET A 1 19.46 -40.54 46.24
N ALA A 2 18.20 -40.44 45.81
CA ALA A 2 17.82 -39.97 44.47
C ALA A 2 17.52 -38.47 44.53
N VAL A 3 18.16 -37.69 43.65
CA VAL A 3 17.91 -36.25 43.49
C VAL A 3 16.80 -36.10 42.45
N ALA A 4 15.66 -35.58 42.89
CA ALA A 4 14.49 -35.35 42.06
C ALA A 4 14.73 -34.17 41.10
N LEU A 5 14.74 -34.46 39.79
CA LEU A 5 14.64 -33.46 38.73
C LEU A 5 13.21 -32.90 38.73
N LEU A 6 13.03 -31.67 39.20
CA LEU A 6 11.78 -30.93 39.03
C LEU A 6 11.65 -30.51 37.56
N MET A 7 10.83 -31.25 36.80
CA MET A 7 10.42 -30.87 35.44
C MET A 7 9.54 -29.62 35.50
N CYS A 8 10.07 -28.47 35.08
CA CYS A 8 9.27 -27.32 34.68
C CYS A 8 8.47 -27.68 33.42
N LEU A 9 7.25 -28.21 33.61
CA LEU A 9 6.24 -28.29 32.57
C LEU A 9 5.88 -26.87 32.15
N GLY A 10 6.51 -26.40 31.07
CA GLY A 10 6.12 -25.18 30.39
C GLY A 10 4.65 -25.31 29.99
N LEU A 11 3.78 -24.50 30.60
CA LEU A 11 2.47 -24.22 30.04
C LEU A 11 2.73 -23.63 28.66
N THR A 12 2.55 -24.46 27.64
CA THR A 12 2.35 -23.99 26.27
C THR A 12 1.03 -23.23 26.28
N GLY A 13 1.10 -21.94 26.58
CA GLY A 13 -0.02 -21.03 26.36
C GLY A 13 -0.47 -21.24 24.93
N LYS A 14 -1.70 -21.72 24.74
CA LYS A 14 -2.31 -21.75 23.42
C LYS A 14 -2.41 -20.30 22.99
N ALA A 15 -1.49 -19.87 22.12
CA ALA A 15 -1.62 -18.60 21.44
C ALA A 15 -2.98 -18.64 20.73
N GLN A 16 -3.93 -17.83 21.22
CA GLN A 16 -5.18 -17.62 20.50
C GLN A 16 -4.81 -16.83 19.25
N ALA A 17 -4.81 -17.51 18.11
CA ALA A 17 -4.79 -16.83 16.82
C ALA A 17 -6.05 -15.96 16.76
N SER A 18 -5.86 -14.65 16.65
CA SER A 18 -6.94 -13.71 16.35
C SER A 18 -7.58 -14.16 15.03
N SER A 19 -8.87 -14.47 15.05
CA SER A 19 -9.63 -15.02 13.91
C SER A 19 -9.93 -14.01 12.82
N VAL A 20 -9.53 -12.74 12.99
CA VAL A 20 -9.86 -11.65 12.08
C VAL A 20 -9.10 -11.80 10.77
N SER A 21 -9.83 -12.02 9.67
CA SER A 21 -9.31 -12.02 8.31
C SER A 21 -9.60 -10.69 7.63
N CYS A 22 -8.54 -9.92 7.40
CA CYS A 22 -8.61 -8.68 6.65
C CYS A 22 -7.83 -8.77 5.33
N SER A 23 -8.27 -8.00 4.35
CA SER A 23 -7.58 -7.86 3.08
C SER A 23 -7.80 -6.47 2.49
N GLY A 24 -6.96 -6.08 1.54
CA GLY A 24 -7.15 -4.81 0.87
C GLY A 24 -6.27 -4.64 -0.35
N THR A 25 -6.50 -3.52 -1.04
CA THR A 25 -5.72 -3.08 -2.20
C THR A 25 -5.29 -1.65 -2.01
N ILE A 26 -4.19 -1.28 -2.67
CA ILE A 26 -3.76 0.10 -2.77
C ILE A 26 -3.24 0.37 -4.18
N ASN A 27 -3.74 1.42 -4.83
CA ASN A 27 -3.45 1.72 -6.23
C ASN A 27 -3.24 3.22 -6.45
N PRO A 28 -2.39 3.62 -7.41
CA PRO A 28 -2.31 5.02 -7.82
C PRO A 28 -3.67 5.54 -8.28
N THR A 29 -4.00 6.75 -7.88
CA THR A 29 -5.20 7.47 -8.33
C THR A 29 -4.81 8.65 -9.21
N THR A 30 -5.64 8.94 -10.21
CA THR A 30 -5.53 10.15 -11.05
C THR A 30 -6.31 11.33 -10.47
N GLU A 31 -7.13 11.08 -9.45
CA GLU A 31 -8.01 12.06 -8.81
C GLU A 31 -7.41 12.59 -7.50
N GLY A 32 -6.14 12.27 -7.23
CA GLY A 32 -5.47 12.63 -6.00
C GLY A 32 -5.33 14.14 -5.77
N HIS A 33 -5.48 14.52 -4.50
CA HIS A 33 -5.23 15.85 -3.97
C HIS A 33 -3.73 16.09 -3.65
N ALA A 34 -2.90 15.05 -3.68
CA ALA A 34 -1.45 15.11 -3.44
C ALA A 34 -0.61 14.45 -4.55
N GLU A 35 0.67 14.81 -4.62
CA GLU A 35 1.64 14.11 -5.47
C GLU A 35 1.83 12.67 -4.99
N GLU A 36 1.93 11.73 -5.93
CA GLU A 36 2.11 10.29 -5.65
C GLU A 36 1.02 9.69 -4.74
N GLU A 37 -0.21 10.22 -4.83
CA GLU A 37 -1.36 9.73 -4.07
C GLU A 37 -1.82 8.34 -4.54
N LEU A 38 -2.18 7.54 -3.54
CA LEU A 38 -2.67 6.19 -3.63
C LEU A 38 -4.03 6.09 -2.96
N ALA A 39 -5.01 5.56 -3.67
CA ALA A 39 -6.29 5.15 -3.07
C ALA A 39 -6.15 3.73 -2.50
N TYR A 40 -6.58 3.54 -1.27
CA TYR A 40 -6.65 2.23 -0.63
C TYR A 40 -8.09 1.82 -0.34
N ALA A 41 -8.31 0.51 -0.31
CA ALA A 41 -9.56 -0.12 0.08
C ALA A 41 -9.25 -1.28 1.02
N ILE A 42 -9.90 -1.32 2.18
CA ILE A 42 -9.71 -2.30 3.25
C ILE A 42 -11.05 -2.95 3.60
N LYS A 43 -11.04 -4.28 3.76
CA LYS A 43 -12.21 -5.07 4.15
C LYS A 43 -11.80 -6.16 5.14
N CYS A 44 -12.62 -6.38 6.16
CA CYS A 44 -12.45 -7.43 7.16
C CYS A 44 -13.73 -8.27 7.28
N ASP A 45 -13.59 -9.49 7.79
CA ASP A 45 -14.69 -10.42 8.08
C ASP A 45 -15.34 -10.22 9.47
N GLU A 46 -14.78 -9.31 10.26
CA GLU A 46 -15.25 -8.93 11.59
C GLU A 46 -15.45 -7.41 11.66
N ASP A 47 -16.27 -6.97 12.61
CA ASP A 47 -16.42 -5.55 12.93
C ASP A 47 -15.07 -4.97 13.40
N ILE A 48 -14.67 -3.84 12.84
CA ILE A 48 -13.44 -3.15 13.24
C ILE A 48 -13.77 -1.79 13.86
N LYS A 49 -12.99 -1.37 14.85
CA LYS A 49 -13.10 -0.06 15.54
C LYS A 49 -11.94 0.89 15.23
N GLY A 50 -10.96 0.40 14.51
CA GLY A 50 -9.84 1.18 14.04
C GLY A 50 -8.91 0.34 13.22
N TYR A 51 -7.99 1.01 12.56
CA TYR A 51 -6.88 0.35 11.88
C TYR A 51 -5.68 1.29 11.84
N SER A 52 -4.50 0.73 11.69
CA SER A 52 -3.31 1.51 11.34
C SER A 52 -2.76 1.04 10.01
N ILE A 53 -2.24 1.98 9.24
CA ILE A 53 -1.47 1.68 8.02
C ILE A 53 -0.03 2.04 8.29
N THR A 54 0.90 1.12 8.06
CA THR A 54 2.34 1.36 8.11
C THR A 54 2.95 1.08 6.75
N SER A 55 4.05 1.76 6.43
CA SER A 55 4.66 1.69 5.11
C SER A 55 6.17 1.57 5.19
N ASN A 56 6.78 0.98 4.15
CA ASN A 56 8.22 1.09 3.90
C ASN A 56 8.57 2.33 3.05
N ARG A 57 7.63 3.26 2.89
CA ARG A 57 7.79 4.58 2.30
C ARG A 57 7.32 5.62 3.30
N GLU A 58 8.08 6.71 3.39
CA GLU A 58 7.64 7.86 4.16
C GLU A 58 6.38 8.44 3.51
N LEU A 59 5.38 8.71 4.34
CA LEU A 59 4.10 9.30 3.99
C LEU A 59 4.22 10.83 4.12
N ALA A 60 3.84 11.52 3.05
CA ALA A 60 3.73 12.97 2.97
C ALA A 60 2.28 13.46 3.04
N TYR A 61 1.32 12.54 2.97
CA TYR A 61 -0.11 12.85 2.95
C TYR A 61 -0.92 11.64 3.40
N PHE A 62 -2.07 11.90 4.01
CA PHE A 62 -3.14 10.92 4.19
C PHE A 62 -4.49 11.65 4.25
N GLY A 63 -5.53 11.00 3.75
CA GLY A 63 -6.90 11.44 3.96
C GLY A 63 -7.25 11.33 5.44
N THR A 64 -7.66 12.44 6.05
CA THR A 64 -8.07 12.48 7.47
C THR A 64 -9.45 11.87 7.67
N GLU A 65 -10.24 11.77 6.61
CA GLU A 65 -11.56 11.16 6.60
C GLU A 65 -11.58 10.00 5.61
N THR A 66 -12.46 9.05 5.90
CA THR A 66 -12.61 7.81 5.14
C THR A 66 -14.08 7.59 4.84
N VAL A 67 -14.36 6.98 3.70
CA VAL A 67 -15.71 6.58 3.33
C VAL A 67 -15.84 5.09 3.55
N VAL A 68 -16.89 4.67 4.24
CA VAL A 68 -17.21 3.25 4.40
C VAL A 68 -18.36 2.92 3.46
N PHE A 69 -18.14 1.94 2.60
CA PHE A 69 -19.13 1.40 1.68
C PHE A 69 -19.68 0.07 2.20
N GLY A 70 -21.00 -0.05 2.15
CA GLY A 70 -21.74 -1.28 2.40
C GLY A 70 -21.45 -2.36 1.36
N THR A 71 -21.90 -3.57 1.63
CA THR A 71 -21.78 -4.69 0.66
C THR A 71 -22.58 -4.49 -0.64
N ASP A 72 -23.54 -3.57 -0.63
CA ASP A 72 -24.32 -3.12 -1.78
C ASP A 72 -23.61 -2.04 -2.62
N GLY A 73 -22.48 -1.51 -2.12
CA GLY A 73 -21.70 -0.44 -2.77
C GLY A 73 -22.17 0.97 -2.43
N GLU A 74 -23.20 1.12 -1.59
CA GLU A 74 -23.67 2.42 -1.11
C GLU A 74 -22.90 2.83 0.16
N VAL A 75 -22.95 4.11 0.52
CA VAL A 75 -22.31 4.57 1.76
C VAL A 75 -23.01 3.95 2.97
N ALA A 76 -22.24 3.29 3.84
CA ALA A 76 -22.75 2.71 5.07
C ALA A 76 -23.03 3.83 6.09
N GLU A 77 -24.30 4.19 6.25
CA GLU A 77 -24.69 5.30 7.12
C GLU A 77 -24.21 5.12 8.57
N GLY A 78 -23.53 6.14 9.08
CA GLY A 78 -23.00 6.16 10.43
C GLY A 78 -21.71 5.38 10.63
N GLU A 79 -21.15 4.75 9.59
CA GLU A 79 -19.82 4.13 9.61
C GLU A 79 -18.79 5.07 8.96
N SER A 80 -17.71 5.33 9.66
CA SER A 80 -16.62 6.17 9.19
C SER A 80 -15.40 5.99 10.09
N PHE A 81 -14.25 6.44 9.60
CA PHE A 81 -13.05 6.62 10.41
C PHE A 81 -12.48 8.02 10.24
N GLY A 82 -11.99 8.57 11.35
CA GLY A 82 -11.07 9.69 11.37
C GLY A 82 -9.63 9.18 11.50
N CYS A 83 -8.77 9.61 10.59
CA CYS A 83 -7.36 9.27 10.57
C CYS A 83 -6.49 10.40 11.10
N GLU A 84 -5.49 10.03 11.90
CA GLU A 84 -4.54 10.94 12.53
C GLU A 84 -3.12 10.39 12.42
N GLY A 85 -2.16 11.31 12.41
CA GLY A 85 -0.74 11.01 12.30
C GLY A 85 0.07 12.26 12.00
N SER A 86 1.36 12.20 12.28
CA SER A 86 2.29 13.25 11.87
C SER A 86 2.64 13.13 10.39
N ILE A 87 3.04 14.23 9.77
CA ILE A 87 3.67 14.23 8.45
C ILE A 87 5.00 14.99 8.56
N PRO A 88 6.12 14.44 8.10
CA PRO A 88 6.26 13.09 7.52
C PRO A 88 6.08 11.97 8.56
N SER A 89 5.66 10.79 8.13
CA SER A 89 5.58 9.60 8.98
C SER A 89 5.75 8.29 8.22
N TRP A 90 5.85 7.18 8.95
CA TRP A 90 5.91 5.83 8.37
C TRP A 90 4.60 5.06 8.57
N GLY A 91 3.56 5.75 9.02
CA GLY A 91 2.26 5.18 9.25
C GLY A 91 1.29 6.17 9.91
N ILE A 92 0.02 5.79 9.87
CA ILE A 92 -1.12 6.55 10.38
C ILE A 92 -2.02 5.63 11.20
N GLY A 93 -2.79 6.20 12.12
CA GLY A 93 -3.84 5.50 12.85
C GLY A 93 -5.21 6.07 12.52
N CYS A 94 -6.20 5.22 12.32
CA CYS A 94 -7.57 5.58 12.03
C CYS A 94 -8.50 4.97 13.07
N GLN A 95 -9.38 5.79 13.64
CA GLN A 95 -10.34 5.39 14.67
C GLN A 95 -11.76 5.62 14.16
N GLY A 96 -12.67 4.70 14.47
CA GLY A 96 -14.02 4.75 13.93
C GLY A 96 -14.77 3.45 14.09
N LYS A 97 -15.61 3.11 13.11
CA LYS A 97 -16.24 1.80 13.04
C LYS A 97 -16.55 1.41 11.60
N MET A 98 -16.46 0.12 11.34
CA MET A 98 -16.94 -0.51 10.12
C MET A 98 -17.47 -1.90 10.46
N THR A 99 -18.63 -2.23 9.92
CA THR A 99 -19.24 -3.55 10.08
C THR A 99 -18.56 -4.59 9.20
N ALA A 100 -18.53 -5.84 9.67
CA ALA A 100 -18.01 -6.98 8.95
C ALA A 100 -18.52 -7.02 7.48
N GLY A 101 -17.60 -7.20 6.54
CA GLY A 101 -17.90 -7.28 5.12
C GLY A 101 -17.97 -5.94 4.38
N ASN A 102 -18.11 -4.81 5.08
CA ASN A 102 -18.02 -3.48 4.48
C ASN A 102 -16.58 -3.15 4.07
N THR A 103 -16.42 -2.10 3.27
CA THR A 103 -15.12 -1.67 2.75
C THR A 103 -14.87 -0.22 3.11
N VAL A 104 -13.74 0.07 3.76
CA VAL A 104 -13.29 1.45 3.98
C VAL A 104 -12.34 1.87 2.86
N GLU A 105 -12.58 3.05 2.31
CA GLU A 105 -11.76 3.68 1.27
C GLU A 105 -11.29 5.07 1.70
N SER A 106 -10.04 5.38 1.37
CA SER A 106 -9.44 6.70 1.50
C SER A 106 -8.11 6.71 0.76
N SER A 107 -7.23 7.67 1.03
CA SER A 107 -5.97 7.82 0.32
C SER A 107 -4.77 8.13 1.22
N ILE A 108 -3.58 7.81 0.70
CA ILE A 108 -2.28 8.16 1.28
C ILE A 108 -1.33 8.61 0.17
N GLY A 109 -0.41 9.52 0.47
CA GLY A 109 0.63 9.97 -0.47
C GLY A 109 2.02 9.76 0.13
N THR A 110 2.98 9.37 -0.70
CA THR A 110 4.37 9.15 -0.28
C THR A 110 5.25 10.35 -0.58
N SER A 111 6.25 10.63 0.27
CA SER A 111 7.20 11.74 0.09
C SER A 111 8.06 11.59 -1.18
N GLU A 112 8.31 10.35 -1.58
CA GLU A 112 9.09 10.00 -2.77
C GLU A 112 8.22 9.23 -3.76
N SER A 113 8.62 9.25 -5.03
CA SER A 113 7.90 8.48 -6.03
C SER A 113 8.01 6.98 -5.79
N LEU A 114 6.86 6.31 -5.86
CA LEU A 114 6.64 4.93 -5.40
C LEU A 114 7.63 3.92 -5.97
N CYS A 115 8.04 4.15 -7.21
CA CYS A 115 8.81 3.21 -8.01
C CYS A 115 10.16 3.76 -8.46
N GLU A 116 10.69 4.74 -7.74
CA GLU A 116 12.05 5.24 -7.95
C GLU A 116 13.10 4.53 -7.09
N ALA A 117 12.70 4.11 -5.89
CA ALA A 117 13.50 3.28 -5.03
C ALA A 117 13.66 1.85 -5.58
N ALA A 118 14.78 1.20 -5.24
CA ALA A 118 15.08 -0.17 -5.66
C ALA A 118 14.13 -1.23 -5.06
N VAL A 119 13.30 -0.84 -4.09
CA VAL A 119 12.43 -1.73 -3.32
C VAL A 119 10.97 -1.49 -3.73
N GLN A 120 10.16 -2.54 -3.76
CA GLN A 120 8.71 -2.41 -3.96
C GLN A 120 8.09 -1.69 -2.74
N PRO A 121 7.23 -0.68 -2.95
CA PRO A 121 6.44 -0.09 -1.86
C PRO A 121 5.51 -1.15 -1.26
N LYS A 122 5.45 -1.17 0.07
CA LYS A 122 4.67 -2.09 0.89
C LYS A 122 3.93 -1.30 1.94
N PHE A 123 2.64 -1.60 2.07
CA PHE A 123 1.75 -0.99 3.04
C PHE A 123 1.09 -2.11 3.82
N TRP A 124 1.32 -2.14 5.14
CA TRP A 124 0.74 -3.11 6.04
C TRP A 124 -0.39 -2.46 6.81
N VAL A 125 -1.48 -3.19 6.98
CA VAL A 125 -2.60 -2.76 7.79
C VAL A 125 -2.77 -3.69 8.97
N THR A 126 -3.06 -3.09 10.11
CA THR A 126 -3.38 -3.80 11.34
C THR A 126 -4.73 -3.29 11.83
N ALA A 127 -5.72 -4.16 11.94
CA ALA A 127 -7.07 -3.80 12.36
C ALA A 127 -7.28 -4.06 13.86
N LEU A 128 -8.03 -3.17 14.51
CA LEU A 128 -8.50 -3.30 15.89
C LEU A 128 -9.96 -3.75 15.86
N THR A 129 -10.26 -4.85 16.55
CA THR A 129 -11.61 -5.36 16.76
C THR A 129 -11.90 -5.49 18.26
N TYR A 130 -13.15 -5.78 18.63
CA TYR A 130 -13.52 -6.26 19.95
C TYR A 130 -14.11 -7.66 19.83
N GLN A 131 -13.63 -8.58 20.65
CA GLN A 131 -14.25 -9.89 20.81
C GLN A 131 -14.83 -10.01 22.21
N ASP A 132 -15.96 -10.69 22.32
CA ASP A 132 -16.53 -11.03 23.60
C ASP A 132 -15.75 -12.18 24.25
N VAL A 133 -15.08 -11.89 25.35
CA VAL A 133 -14.45 -12.89 26.21
C VAL A 133 -15.24 -12.96 27.52
N LYS A 134 -16.19 -13.92 27.59
CA LYS A 134 -17.01 -14.21 28.77
C LYS A 134 -17.89 -13.03 29.24
N GLY A 135 -18.57 -12.38 28.30
CA GLY A 135 -19.41 -11.20 28.52
C GLY A 135 -18.63 -9.88 28.62
N THR A 136 -17.33 -9.87 28.27
CA THR A 136 -16.48 -8.68 28.35
C THR A 136 -15.91 -8.33 26.97
N PRO A 137 -16.26 -7.17 26.40
CA PRO A 137 -15.64 -6.66 25.18
C PRO A 137 -14.14 -6.46 25.40
N THR A 138 -13.34 -7.29 24.75
CA THR A 138 -11.88 -7.30 24.88
C THR A 138 -11.27 -6.89 23.55
N PRO A 139 -10.33 -5.93 23.51
CA PRO A 139 -9.71 -5.51 22.26
C PRO A 139 -8.82 -6.62 21.71
N PHE A 140 -8.97 -6.93 20.43
CA PHE A 140 -8.08 -7.81 19.67
C PHE A 140 -7.53 -7.08 18.47
N VAL A 141 -6.33 -7.47 18.06
CA VAL A 141 -5.62 -6.88 16.93
C VAL A 141 -5.40 -7.97 15.90
N SER A 142 -5.63 -7.66 14.62
CA SER A 142 -5.32 -8.58 13.53
C SER A 142 -3.82 -8.76 13.41
N GLU A 143 -3.37 -9.84 12.78
CA GLU A 143 -2.00 -9.84 12.26
C GLU A 143 -1.86 -8.75 11.17
N PRO A 144 -0.69 -8.12 11.03
CA PRO A 144 -0.46 -7.18 9.94
C PRO A 144 -0.60 -7.88 8.59
N TYR A 145 -1.48 -7.38 7.73
CA TYR A 145 -1.65 -7.90 6.37
C TYR A 145 -1.21 -6.87 5.34
N LEU A 146 -0.68 -7.36 4.22
CA LEU A 146 -0.15 -6.49 3.17
C LEU A 146 -1.26 -6.06 2.21
N LEU A 147 -1.38 -4.75 1.96
CA LEU A 147 -2.22 -4.25 0.88
C LEU A 147 -1.65 -4.67 -0.46
N ARG A 148 -2.53 -5.20 -1.31
CA ARG A 148 -2.16 -5.60 -2.67
C ARG A 148 -1.93 -4.35 -3.51
N ILE A 149 -0.68 -4.16 -3.96
CA ILE A 149 -0.28 -3.11 -4.89
C ILE A 149 0.28 -3.74 -6.16
N LYS A 150 0.03 -3.11 -7.31
CA LYS A 150 0.66 -3.52 -8.57
C LYS A 150 2.19 -3.40 -8.46
N PRO A 151 2.97 -4.35 -9.00
CA PRO A 151 4.42 -4.26 -8.98
C PRO A 151 4.92 -3.00 -9.69
N CYS A 152 5.99 -2.39 -9.18
CA CYS A 152 6.65 -1.25 -9.81
C CYS A 152 7.13 -1.53 -11.24
N ALA A 153 7.35 -2.80 -11.57
CA ALA A 153 7.61 -3.22 -12.94
C ALA A 153 6.48 -2.85 -13.91
N VAL A 154 5.24 -2.82 -13.42
CA VAL A 154 4.00 -2.47 -14.13
C VAL A 154 3.64 -1.01 -13.91
N LEU A 155 3.84 -0.48 -12.70
CA LEU A 155 3.49 0.92 -12.34
C LEU A 155 4.46 1.97 -12.88
N ASN A 156 5.69 1.60 -13.26
CA ASN A 156 6.68 2.56 -13.78
C ASN A 156 7.03 2.37 -15.27
N PRO A 157 6.04 2.34 -16.18
CA PRO A 157 6.32 2.22 -17.61
C PRO A 157 7.04 3.48 -18.12
N THR A 158 6.78 4.63 -17.52
CA THR A 158 7.33 5.93 -17.92
C THR A 158 8.81 6.08 -17.61
N LYS A 159 9.28 5.74 -16.39
CA LYS A 159 10.74 5.76 -16.07
C LYS A 159 11.50 4.72 -16.87
N LYS A 160 10.94 3.51 -17.05
CA LYS A 160 11.54 2.49 -17.93
C LYS A 160 11.65 2.99 -19.38
N ALA A 161 10.61 3.65 -19.89
CA ALA A 161 10.63 4.24 -21.21
C ALA A 161 11.65 5.41 -21.31
N MET A 162 11.78 6.24 -20.27
CA MET A 162 12.77 7.33 -20.20
C MET A 162 14.21 6.80 -20.15
N ALA A 163 14.50 5.82 -19.29
CA ALA A 163 15.82 5.18 -19.24
C ALA A 163 16.19 4.49 -20.58
N LYS A 164 15.22 3.83 -21.23
CA LYS A 164 15.40 3.26 -22.57
C LYS A 164 15.65 4.34 -23.61
N ARG A 165 14.91 5.46 -23.56
CA ARG A 165 15.13 6.64 -24.41
C ARG A 165 16.57 7.14 -24.25
N ASP A 166 17.02 7.38 -23.02
CA ASP A 166 18.34 7.97 -22.77
C ASP A 166 19.47 7.06 -23.23
N LYS A 167 19.36 5.75 -22.96
CA LYS A 167 20.31 4.73 -23.47
C LYS A 167 20.33 4.63 -24.99
N VAL A 168 19.20 4.82 -25.67
CA VAL A 168 19.13 4.76 -27.14
C VAL A 168 19.62 6.08 -27.76
N CYS A 169 19.31 7.21 -27.13
CA CYS A 169 19.69 8.54 -27.60
C CYS A 169 21.19 8.81 -27.38
N SER A 170 21.81 8.26 -26.34
CA SER A 170 23.27 8.36 -26.15
C SER A 170 24.06 7.72 -27.30
N LYS A 171 23.52 6.65 -27.90
CA LYS A 171 24.12 5.98 -29.07
C LYS A 171 24.17 6.86 -30.34
N VAL A 172 23.41 7.95 -30.39
CA VAL A 172 23.48 8.91 -31.50
C VAL A 172 24.83 9.62 -31.51
N LYS A 173 25.33 9.99 -30.31
CA LYS A 173 26.60 10.70 -30.14
C LYS A 173 27.80 9.78 -30.36
N SER A 174 27.71 8.51 -29.94
CA SER A 174 28.81 7.53 -30.06
C SER A 174 28.90 6.79 -31.40
N ALA A 175 28.00 7.06 -32.35
CA ALA A 175 28.01 6.40 -33.67
C ALA A 175 29.17 6.89 -34.56
N LYS A 176 30.01 5.95 -35.02
CA LYS A 176 31.21 6.20 -35.84
C LYS A 176 30.95 6.46 -37.33
N SER A 177 29.76 6.12 -37.86
CA SER A 177 29.43 6.33 -39.28
C SER A 177 28.11 7.09 -39.47
N ARG A 178 27.98 7.80 -40.60
CA ARG A 178 26.77 8.55 -40.96
C ARG A 178 25.53 7.66 -41.01
N LYS A 179 25.66 6.45 -41.56
CA LYS A 179 24.60 5.44 -41.62
C LYS A 179 24.20 4.95 -40.22
N ALA A 180 25.17 4.67 -39.34
CA ALA A 180 24.91 4.27 -37.96
C ALA A 180 24.23 5.40 -37.14
N ARG A 181 24.67 6.65 -37.33
CA ARG A 181 24.09 7.82 -36.68
C ARG A 181 22.64 8.05 -37.11
N ALA A 182 22.32 7.89 -38.39
CA ALA A 182 20.95 7.99 -38.91
C ALA A 182 20.03 6.92 -38.30
N ALA A 183 20.49 5.67 -38.23
CA ALA A 183 19.75 4.57 -37.61
C ALA A 183 19.52 4.81 -36.10
N ALA A 184 20.54 5.28 -35.37
CA ALA A 184 20.42 5.63 -33.96
C ALA A 184 19.42 6.78 -33.73
N ARG A 185 19.42 7.82 -34.59
CA ARG A 185 18.45 8.92 -34.52
C ARG A 185 17.01 8.44 -34.71
N LYS A 186 16.76 7.53 -35.65
CA LYS A 186 15.43 6.94 -35.87
C LYS A 186 14.93 6.21 -34.61
N ARG A 187 15.79 5.41 -33.98
CA ARG A 187 15.47 4.69 -32.74
C ARG A 187 15.24 5.64 -31.55
N CYS A 188 16.05 6.69 -31.43
CA CYS A 188 15.88 7.72 -30.40
C CYS A 188 14.55 8.47 -30.56
N LYS A 189 14.18 8.88 -31.79
CA LYS A 189 12.87 9.50 -32.05
C LYS A 189 11.69 8.60 -31.67
N ALA A 190 11.76 7.31 -31.98
CA ALA A 190 10.74 6.34 -31.60
C ALA A 190 10.63 6.20 -30.07
N ALA A 191 11.76 6.17 -29.35
CA ALA A 191 11.77 6.10 -27.89
C ALA A 191 11.23 7.39 -27.23
N ILE A 192 11.54 8.57 -27.79
CA ILE A 192 10.94 9.85 -27.36
C ILE A 192 9.41 9.82 -27.53
N LYS A 193 8.92 9.32 -28.67
CA LYS A 193 7.47 9.21 -28.94
C LYS A 193 6.78 8.24 -27.97
N ALA A 194 7.42 7.13 -27.63
CA ALA A 194 6.90 6.17 -26.66
C ALA A 194 6.77 6.79 -25.25
N VAL A 195 7.78 7.54 -24.80
CA VAL A 195 7.70 8.29 -23.53
C VAL A 195 6.57 9.32 -23.57
N LYS A 196 6.44 10.08 -24.67
CA LYS A 196 5.37 11.06 -24.81
C LYS A 196 3.97 10.42 -24.76
N LYS A 197 3.79 9.26 -25.39
CA LYS A 197 2.51 8.53 -25.35
C LYS A 197 2.16 8.11 -23.93
N LEU A 198 3.13 7.58 -23.18
CA LEU A 198 2.95 7.17 -21.78
C LEU A 198 2.71 8.34 -20.82
N LYS A 199 3.16 9.56 -21.15
CA LYS A 199 2.86 10.77 -20.36
C LYS A 199 1.52 11.42 -20.70
N ALA A 200 0.87 10.98 -21.77
CA ALA A 200 -0.41 11.51 -22.26
C ALA A 200 -1.56 10.53 -22.05
N SER A 201 -1.31 9.42 -21.36
CA SER A 201 -2.28 8.40 -20.92
C SER A 201 -2.39 8.50 -19.41
#